data_AF-A0AAW9I8Y2-F1
#
_entry.id   AF-A0AAW9I8Y2-F1
#
_cell.length_a   1.000
_cell.length_b   1.000
_cell.length_c   1.000
_cell.angle_alpha   90.00
_cell.angle_beta   90.00
_cell.angle_gamma   90.00
#
_symmetry.space_group_name_H-M   'P 1'
#
loop_
_entity.id
_entity.type
_entity.pdbx_description
1 polymer ?
#
loop_
_entity_poly.entity_id
_entity_poly.type
_entity_poly.pdbx_seq_one_letter_code
_entity_poly.pdbx_strand_id
1 'polypeptide(L)'
;YIKYGTSAVLELFEERGIKKRGQEWTSTKVNKTLKNTIYIGKKPLNNGVELPQDESLRIVSDKVFNKAQELMIARRVSRNSEKKFTNTTDALLEGLVYHKCADGKIRKLHVDYNRNNSGYK
;
A
#
# COMPACT_ATOMS: atom_id res chain seq x y z
N TYR A 1 -1.69 -9.77 -8.26
CA TYR A 1 -0.65 -9.81 -7.22
C TYR A 1 -0.10 -8.40 -7.04
N ILE A 2 -0.37 -7.70 -5.92
CA ILE A 2 0.13 -6.32 -5.71
C ILE A 2 1.46 -6.42 -4.97
N LYS A 3 2.54 -6.78 -5.67
CA LYS A 3 3.89 -6.92 -5.09
C LYS A 3 4.45 -5.59 -4.59
N TYR A 4 4.06 -4.48 -5.24
CA TYR A 4 4.71 -3.17 -5.13
C TYR A 4 3.83 -2.08 -4.49
N GLY A 5 2.77 -2.45 -3.76
CA GLY A 5 1.87 -1.49 -3.10
C GLY A 5 0.90 -0.79 -4.05
N THR A 6 0.14 0.19 -3.52
CA THR A 6 -0.90 0.88 -4.30
C THR A 6 -0.33 1.81 -5.37
N SER A 7 0.82 2.44 -5.12
CA SER A 7 1.46 3.36 -6.08
C SER A 7 1.84 2.66 -7.40
N ALA A 8 2.52 1.53 -7.33
CA ALA A 8 2.87 0.76 -8.52
C ALA A 8 1.66 0.20 -9.28
N VAL A 9 0.52 0.00 -8.60
CA VAL A 9 -0.73 -0.37 -9.29
C VAL A 9 -1.30 0.80 -10.07
N LEU A 10 -1.14 2.03 -9.56
CA LEU A 10 -1.55 3.24 -10.28
C LEU A 10 -0.66 3.49 -11.49
N GLU A 11 0.67 3.37 -11.34
CA GLU A 11 1.63 3.46 -12.45
C GLU A 11 1.27 2.44 -13.55
N LEU A 12 1.05 1.17 -13.18
CA LEU A 12 0.65 0.14 -14.14
C LEU A 12 -0.68 0.45 -14.84
N PHE A 13 -1.65 1.06 -14.13
CA PHE A 13 -2.92 1.44 -14.73
C PHE A 13 -2.77 2.62 -15.70
N GLU A 14 -1.90 3.56 -15.39
CA GLU A 14 -1.57 4.70 -16.26
C GLU A 14 -0.85 4.23 -17.52
N GLU A 15 0.21 3.43 -17.37
CA GLU A 15 0.97 2.84 -18.49
C GLU A 15 0.08 2.05 -19.46
N ARG A 16 -0.92 1.34 -18.93
CA ARG A 16 -1.87 0.54 -19.71
C ARG A 16 -3.10 1.30 -20.16
N GLY A 17 -3.23 2.58 -19.84
CA GLY A 17 -4.40 3.40 -20.17
C GLY A 17 -5.72 2.91 -19.52
N ILE A 18 -5.63 2.16 -18.41
CA ILE A 18 -6.79 1.59 -17.73
C ILE A 18 -7.49 2.66 -16.91
N LYS A 19 -8.72 3.01 -17.27
CA LYS A 19 -9.54 4.01 -16.58
C LYS A 19 -10.73 3.38 -15.86
N LYS A 20 -11.11 3.94 -14.71
CA LYS A 20 -12.33 3.55 -13.99
C LYS A 20 -13.50 4.42 -14.48
N ARG A 21 -14.32 3.88 -15.40
CA ARG A 21 -15.46 4.60 -16.00
C ARG A 21 -15.03 5.96 -16.59
N GLY A 22 -13.96 5.94 -17.38
CA GLY A 22 -13.41 7.15 -18.03
C GLY A 22 -12.56 8.05 -17.11
N GLN A 23 -12.51 7.79 -15.81
CA GLN A 23 -11.70 8.55 -14.86
C GLN A 23 -10.42 7.83 -14.46
N GLU A 24 -9.42 8.59 -14.05
CA GLU A 24 -8.20 8.06 -13.46
C GLU A 24 -8.45 7.31 -12.15
N TRP A 25 -7.59 6.33 -11.91
CA TRP A 25 -7.57 5.60 -10.66
C TRP A 25 -6.91 6.43 -9.57
N THR A 26 -7.43 6.29 -8.35
CA THR A 26 -6.80 6.83 -7.15
C THR A 26 -6.62 5.70 -6.16
N SER A 27 -5.69 5.86 -5.20
CA SER A 27 -5.48 4.87 -4.13
C SER A 27 -6.78 4.51 -3.40
N THR A 28 -7.64 5.49 -3.16
CA THR A 28 -8.96 5.28 -2.57
C THR A 28 -9.88 4.43 -3.45
N LYS A 29 -9.90 4.68 -4.77
CA LYS A 29 -10.70 3.89 -5.73
C LYS A 29 -10.19 2.45 -5.79
N VAL A 30 -8.87 2.24 -5.80
CA VAL A 30 -8.26 0.89 -5.76
C VAL A 30 -8.67 0.17 -4.48
N ASN A 31 -8.49 0.80 -3.32
CA ASN A 31 -8.83 0.20 -2.03
C ASN A 31 -10.32 -0.12 -1.87
N LYS A 32 -11.22 0.76 -2.32
CA LYS A 32 -12.66 0.48 -2.33
C LYS A 32 -13.02 -0.69 -3.23
N THR A 33 -12.33 -0.81 -4.37
CA THR A 33 -12.53 -1.92 -5.31
C THR A 33 -12.06 -3.24 -4.68
N LEU A 34 -10.86 -3.29 -4.10
CA LEU A 34 -10.34 -4.50 -3.46
C LEU A 34 -11.19 -5.00 -2.29
N LYS A 35 -11.91 -4.12 -1.59
CA LYS A 35 -12.79 -4.47 -0.46
C LYS A 35 -14.21 -4.87 -0.86
N ASN A 36 -14.58 -4.68 -2.12
CA ASN A 36 -15.96 -4.88 -2.53
C ASN A 36 -16.28 -6.37 -2.61
N THR A 37 -17.11 -6.85 -1.69
CA THR A 37 -17.53 -8.25 -1.58
C THR A 37 -18.40 -8.71 -2.75
N ILE A 38 -18.90 -7.78 -3.59
CA ILE A 38 -19.62 -8.16 -4.81
C ILE A 38 -18.77 -9.06 -5.71
N TYR A 39 -17.44 -8.89 -5.68
CA TYR A 39 -16.52 -9.67 -6.51
C TYR A 39 -16.37 -11.13 -6.09
N ILE A 40 -16.86 -11.49 -4.90
CA ILE A 40 -17.04 -12.87 -4.42
C ILE A 40 -18.52 -13.30 -4.44
N GLY A 41 -19.39 -12.59 -5.15
CA GLY A 41 -20.82 -12.91 -5.23
C GLY A 41 -21.64 -12.48 -4.01
N LYS A 42 -21.06 -11.73 -3.06
CA LYS A 42 -21.75 -11.25 -1.86
C LYS A 42 -22.14 -9.78 -2.00
N LYS A 43 -23.42 -9.51 -2.25
CA LYS A 43 -23.95 -8.15 -2.36
C LYS A 43 -24.29 -7.61 -0.96
N PRO A 44 -23.59 -6.59 -0.44
CA PRO A 44 -23.95 -6.00 0.84
C PRO A 44 -25.25 -5.19 0.67
N LEU A 45 -26.30 -5.53 1.42
CA LEU A 45 -27.45 -4.65 1.57
C LEU A 45 -27.08 -3.54 2.56
N ASN A 46 -27.61 -2.33 2.35
CA ASN A 46 -27.47 -1.20 3.28
C ASN A 46 -28.09 -1.48 4.67
N ASN A 47 -28.78 -2.61 4.80
CA ASN A 47 -29.65 -2.97 5.91
C ASN A 47 -29.07 -4.12 6.76
N GLY A 48 -27.85 -4.59 6.45
CA GLY A 48 -27.18 -5.67 7.21
C GLY A 48 -27.67 -7.08 6.90
N VAL A 49 -28.60 -7.25 5.96
CA VAL A 49 -29.04 -8.58 5.49
C VAL A 49 -28.09 -9.04 4.37
N GLU A 50 -27.49 -10.22 4.50
CA GLU A 50 -26.72 -10.82 3.41
C GLU A 50 -27.70 -11.50 2.42
N LEU A 51 -27.66 -11.09 1.15
CA LEU A 51 -28.34 -11.86 0.10
C LEU A 51 -27.63 -13.21 -0.09
N PRO A 52 -28.35 -14.25 -0.53
CA PRO A 52 -27.73 -15.50 -0.98
C PRO A 52 -26.62 -15.22 -1.99
N GLN A 53 -25.55 -15.99 -1.92
CA GLN A 53 -24.39 -15.85 -2.80
C GLN A 53 -24.82 -15.99 -4.26
N ASP A 54 -24.56 -14.94 -5.05
CA ASP A 54 -24.86 -14.92 -6.47
C ASP A 54 -23.57 -15.20 -7.26
N GLU A 55 -23.44 -16.45 -7.72
CA GLU A 55 -22.27 -16.87 -8.50
C GLU A 55 -22.17 -16.13 -9.84
N SER A 56 -23.26 -15.58 -10.39
CA SER A 56 -23.21 -14.81 -11.64
C SER A 56 -22.43 -13.50 -11.50
N LEU A 57 -22.31 -12.98 -10.28
CA LEU A 57 -21.57 -11.76 -9.95
C LEU A 57 -20.11 -12.04 -9.57
N ARG A 58 -19.73 -13.31 -9.39
CA ARG A 58 -18.41 -13.69 -8.90
C ARG A 58 -17.35 -13.48 -9.96
N ILE A 59 -16.36 -12.65 -9.64
CA ILE A 59 -15.20 -12.38 -10.49
C ILE A 59 -13.96 -13.11 -9.97
N VAL A 60 -13.84 -13.28 -8.66
CA VAL A 60 -12.70 -13.94 -8.01
C VAL A 60 -13.16 -14.95 -6.96
N SER A 61 -12.31 -15.94 -6.68
CA SER A 61 -12.57 -16.87 -5.59
C SER A 61 -12.38 -16.23 -4.22
N ASP A 62 -13.06 -16.79 -3.23
CA ASP A 62 -13.00 -16.37 -1.82
C ASP A 62 -11.56 -16.41 -1.31
N LYS A 63 -10.81 -17.45 -1.69
CA LYS A 63 -9.39 -17.60 -1.34
C LYS A 63 -8.56 -16.41 -1.84
N VAL A 64 -8.76 -15.98 -3.08
CA VAL A 64 -8.02 -14.84 -3.66
C VAL A 64 -8.43 -13.54 -3.00
N PHE A 65 -9.72 -13.33 -2.78
CA PHE A 65 -10.25 -12.14 -2.11
C PHE A 65 -9.76 -12.02 -0.67
N ASN A 66 -9.90 -13.09 0.12
CA ASN A 66 -9.46 -13.15 1.52
C ASN A 66 -7.96 -12.92 1.62
N LYS A 67 -7.17 -13.51 0.71
CA LYS A 67 -5.73 -13.25 0.68
C LYS A 67 -5.40 -11.78 0.41
N ALA A 68 -6.16 -11.12 -0.46
CA ALA A 68 -6.01 -9.69 -0.67
C ALA A 68 -6.36 -8.88 0.58
N GLN A 69 -7.44 -9.23 1.30
CA GLN A 69 -7.81 -8.56 2.56
C GLN A 69 -6.72 -8.72 3.64
N GLU A 70 -6.18 -9.93 3.82
CA GLU A 70 -5.07 -10.20 4.74
C GLU A 70 -3.88 -9.28 4.46
N LEU A 71 -3.47 -9.18 3.19
CA LEU A 71 -2.35 -8.34 2.79
C LEU A 71 -2.63 -6.85 3.00
N MET A 72 -3.87 -6.41 2.77
CA MET A 72 -4.28 -5.04 3.04
C MET A 72 -4.23 -4.73 4.55
N ILE A 73 -4.64 -5.67 5.40
CA ILE A 73 -4.57 -5.53 6.86
C ILE A 73 -3.12 -5.54 7.33
N ALA A 74 -2.29 -6.46 6.84
CA ALA A 74 -0.87 -6.55 7.21
C ALA A 74 -0.06 -5.28 6.84
N ARG A 75 -0.49 -4.55 5.80
CA ARG A 75 0.08 -3.26 5.40
C ARG A 75 -0.40 -2.07 6.24
N ARG A 76 -1.51 -2.20 6.97
CA ARG A 76 -1.93 -1.13 7.88
C ARG A 76 -0.95 -1.07 9.04
N VAL A 77 -0.20 0.03 9.11
CA VAL A 77 0.57 0.36 10.31
C VAL A 77 -0.43 0.47 11.46
N SER A 78 -0.31 -0.40 12.46
CA SER A 78 -1.10 -0.27 13.68
C SER A 78 -0.68 1.04 14.35
N ARG A 79 -1.64 1.93 14.61
CA ARG A 79 -1.38 3.16 15.39
C ARG A 79 -0.84 2.87 16.80
N ASN A 80 -0.97 1.62 17.28
CA ASN A 80 -0.57 1.17 18.61
C ASN A 80 0.56 0.12 18.60
N SER A 81 1.08 -0.30 17.43
CA SER A 81 2.31 -1.09 17.41
C SER A 81 3.47 -0.14 17.67
N GLU A 82 4.34 -0.48 18.62
CA GLU A 82 5.66 0.13 18.82
C GLU A 82 6.19 0.64 17.47
N LYS A 83 6.45 1.96 17.41
CA LYS A 83 6.80 2.67 16.18
C LYS A 83 7.74 1.79 15.37
N LYS A 84 7.25 1.21 14.26
CA LYS A 84 8.17 0.61 13.31
C LYS A 84 9.12 1.73 12.92
N PHE A 85 10.40 1.53 13.14
CA PHE A 85 11.46 2.36 12.56
C PHE A 85 11.44 2.08 11.05
N THR A 86 10.39 2.54 10.37
CA THR A 86 10.29 2.48 8.92
C THR A 86 11.20 3.56 8.41
N ASN A 87 12.22 3.15 7.67
CA ASN A 87 13.04 4.08 6.94
C ASN A 87 12.15 4.78 5.92
N THR A 88 12.20 6.10 5.95
CA THR A 88 11.61 6.94 4.91
C THR A 88 12.35 6.79 3.59
N THR A 89 13.55 6.19 3.62
CA THR A 89 14.43 5.98 2.47
C THR A 89 14.76 4.48 2.28
N ASP A 90 15.24 4.10 1.08
CA ASP A 90 15.70 2.74 0.75
C ASP A 90 17.02 2.35 1.44
N ALA A 91 17.57 3.22 2.28
CA ALA A 91 18.79 2.91 3.01
C ALA A 91 18.49 1.85 4.10
N LEU A 92 19.07 0.67 3.92
CA LEU A 92 18.89 -0.51 4.78
C LEU A 92 19.11 -0.22 6.27
N LEU A 93 20.03 0.69 6.58
CA LEU A 93 20.50 1.00 7.92
C LEU A 93 20.07 2.37 8.45
N GLU A 94 19.29 3.14 7.68
CA GLU A 94 18.61 4.30 8.27
C GLU A 94 17.77 3.79 9.46
N GLY A 95 17.59 4.57 10.52
CA GLY A 95 16.81 4.09 11.68
C GLY A 95 17.56 3.21 12.69
N LEU A 96 18.57 2.47 12.25
CA LEU A 96 19.27 1.45 13.07
C LEU A 96 20.69 1.85 13.47
N VAL A 97 21.30 2.80 12.74
CA VAL A 97 22.66 3.27 13.02
C VAL A 97 22.63 4.58 13.80
N TYR A 98 23.45 4.63 14.85
CA TYR A 98 23.63 5.79 15.71
C TYR A 98 25.11 6.19 15.70
N HIS A 99 25.38 7.49 15.64
CA HIS A 99 26.73 8.03 15.78
C HIS A 99 26.91 8.59 17.19
N LYS A 100 28.01 8.21 17.85
CA LYS A 100 28.47 8.83 19.09
C LYS A 100 29.39 9.99 18.71
N CYS A 101 28.88 11.21 18.86
CA CYS A 101 29.64 12.42 18.60
C CYS A 101 30.77 12.61 19.63
N ALA A 102 31.77 13.41 19.28
CA ALA A 102 32.88 13.78 20.17
C ALA A 102 32.43 14.50 21.45
N ASP A 103 31.23 15.12 21.44
CA ASP A 103 30.57 15.73 22.60
C ASP A 103 29.89 14.71 23.54
N GLY A 104 30.08 13.40 23.28
CA GLY A 104 29.48 12.31 24.04
C GLY A 104 28.00 12.05 23.75
N LYS A 105 27.35 12.86 22.91
CA LYS A 105 25.94 12.69 22.57
C LYS A 105 25.76 11.65 21.48
N ILE A 106 24.72 10.83 21.62
CA ILE A 106 24.33 9.84 20.61
C ILE A 106 23.25 10.48 19.72
N ARG A 107 23.50 10.52 18.40
CA ARG A 107 22.57 11.07 17.42
C ARG A 107 22.22 10.01 16.39
N LYS A 108 20.97 10.01 15.94
CA LYS A 108 20.51 9.15 14.85
C LYS A 108 21.26 9.54 13.58
N LEU A 109 21.83 8.56 12.89
CA LEU A 109 22.48 8.82 11.60
C LEU A 109 21.37 9.06 10.56
N HIS A 110 21.35 10.26 9.99
CA HIS A 110 20.51 10.60 8.86
C HIS A 110 21.35 10.53 7.59
N VAL A 111 20.82 9.87 6.56
CA VAL A 111 21.47 9.81 5.25
C VAL A 111 21.08 11.08 4.50
N ASP A 112 21.96 12.07 4.52
CA ASP A 112 21.80 13.25 3.69
C ASP A 112 22.10 12.88 2.24
N TYR A 113 21.08 12.85 1.39
CA TYR A 113 21.27 12.75 -0.05
C TYR A 113 21.79 14.10 -0.56
N ASN A 114 23.11 14.21 -0.70
CA ASN A 114 23.66 15.29 -1.49
C ASN A 114 23.24 15.02 -2.94
N ARG A 115 22.20 15.74 -3.41
CA ARG A 115 21.97 15.92 -4.84
C ARG A 115 23.17 16.71 -5.34
N ASN A 116 24.27 16.02 -5.62
CA ASN A 116 25.33 16.56 -6.43
C ASN A 116 24.67 16.85 -7.78
N ASN A 117 24.27 18.09 -7.96
CA ASN A 117 23.97 18.64 -9.26
C ASN A 117 25.35 18.80 -9.94
N SER A 118 25.98 17.68 -10.29
CA SER A 118 27.18 17.67 -11.11
C SER A 118 26.77 17.93 -12.55
N GLY A 119 26.18 19.12 -12.77
CA GLY A 119 26.33 19.83 -14.03
C GLY A 119 27.77 20.32 -14.09
N TYR A 120 28.69 19.44 -14.47
CA TYR A 120 29.95 19.88 -15.01
C TYR A 120 29.69 20.33 -16.46
N LYS A 121 29.98 21.62 -16.67
CA LYS A 121 30.10 22.27 -17.98
C LYS A 121 31.19 21.61 -18.82
#